data_AF-A0A418RTJ2-F1
#
_entry.id   AF-A0A418RTJ2-F1
#
_cell.length_a   1.000
_cell.length_b   1.000
_cell.length_c   1.000
_cell.angle_alpha   90.00
_cell.angle_beta   90.00
_cell.angle_gamma   90.00
#
_symmetry.space_group_name_H-M   'P 1'
#
loop_
_entity.id
_entity.type
_entity.pdbx_description
1 polymer ?
#
loop_
_entity_poly.entity_id
_entity_poly.type
_entity_poly.pdbx_seq_one_letter_code
_entity_poly.pdbx_strand_id
1 'polypeptide(L)'
;MKQPHEYTKRILLAVSGLSPQILTETLYGLTIASETPFIPTEIHLISTLEGAHRARLDLLHSDSGKFLAFCKEYQMPTIQFNEHNIHVIADHHGNPLDDIRNPEQNEAAADFITQIVSELTQDEEAAIHVSIAGGRKTMGYYLG
;
A
#
# COMPACT_ATOMS: atom_id res chain seq x y z
N MET A 1 -18.03 19.29 3.37
CA MET A 1 -17.49 17.92 3.35
C MET A 1 -16.25 17.90 4.23
N LYS A 2 -16.04 16.83 5.03
CA LYS A 2 -14.80 16.66 5.79
C LYS A 2 -13.61 16.60 4.81
N GLN A 3 -12.51 17.26 5.14
CA GLN A 3 -11.24 17.11 4.44
C GLN A 3 -10.61 15.74 4.79
N PRO A 4 -9.80 15.12 3.90
CA PRO A 4 -9.28 13.77 4.13
C PRO A 4 -8.53 13.58 5.46
N HIS A 5 -7.80 14.60 5.94
CA HIS A 5 -7.04 14.52 7.19
C HIS A 5 -7.93 14.60 8.45
N GLU A 6 -9.19 15.01 8.33
CA GLU A 6 -10.17 15.14 9.42
C GLU A 6 -10.90 13.82 9.74
N TYR A 7 -10.76 12.81 8.88
CA TYR A 7 -11.32 11.47 9.15
C TYR A 7 -10.53 10.77 10.25
N THR A 8 -11.25 10.05 11.11
CA THR A 8 -10.65 9.28 12.21
C THR A 8 -9.94 8.04 11.68
N LYS A 9 -10.48 7.43 10.61
CA LYS A 9 -9.83 6.35 9.85
C LYS A 9 -9.26 6.91 8.55
N ARG A 10 -7.97 6.70 8.36
CA ARG A 10 -7.20 7.24 7.22
C ARG A 10 -6.34 6.12 6.65
N ILE A 11 -6.61 5.75 5.42
CA ILE A 11 -5.99 4.61 4.75
C ILE A 11 -4.98 5.13 3.75
N LEU A 12 -3.75 4.63 3.79
CA LEU A 12 -2.85 4.70 2.65
C LEU A 12 -2.87 3.35 1.93
N LEU A 13 -3.44 3.31 0.74
CA LEU A 13 -3.35 2.17 -0.17
C LEU A 13 -2.22 2.42 -1.16
N ALA A 14 -1.28 1.49 -1.27
CA ALA A 14 -0.18 1.58 -2.22
C ALA A 14 0.03 0.26 -2.95
N VAL A 15 0.59 0.35 -4.15
CA VAL A 15 1.17 -0.80 -4.86
C VAL A 15 2.70 -0.74 -4.78
N SER A 16 3.34 -1.91 -4.71
CA SER A 16 4.80 -1.97 -4.84
C SER A 16 5.27 -3.15 -5.67
N GLY A 17 6.43 -2.97 -6.30
CA GLY A 17 7.17 -4.01 -7.00
C GLY A 17 8.39 -4.42 -6.17
N LEU A 18 9.57 -4.41 -6.79
CA LEU A 18 10.81 -4.82 -6.13
C LEU A 18 11.41 -3.77 -5.18
N SER A 19 10.94 -2.52 -5.26
CA SER A 19 11.43 -1.40 -4.45
C SER A 19 10.35 -0.91 -3.49
N PRO A 20 10.19 -1.54 -2.31
CA PRO A 20 9.15 -1.18 -1.36
C PRO A 20 9.33 0.20 -0.71
N GLN A 21 10.50 0.82 -0.85
CA GLN A 21 10.78 2.14 -0.26
C GLN A 21 9.99 3.30 -0.85
N ILE A 22 9.35 3.09 -2.00
CA ILE A 22 8.36 4.03 -2.52
C ILE A 22 7.24 4.31 -1.51
N LEU A 23 6.94 3.36 -0.61
CA LEU A 23 6.00 3.57 0.48
C LEU A 23 6.49 4.63 1.47
N THR A 24 7.76 4.56 1.89
CA THR A 24 8.33 5.55 2.82
C THR A 24 8.48 6.93 2.18
N GLU A 25 8.77 7.01 0.88
CA GLU A 25 8.78 8.27 0.13
C GLU A 25 7.37 8.88 0.05
N THR A 26 6.36 8.04 -0.22
CA THR A 26 4.95 8.45 -0.22
C THR A 26 4.54 8.97 1.16
N LEU A 27 4.88 8.25 2.23
CA LEU A 27 4.61 8.68 3.60
C LEU A 27 5.26 10.02 3.89
N TYR A 28 6.54 10.20 3.57
CA TYR A 28 7.24 11.48 3.75
C TYR A 28 6.51 12.63 3.03
N GLY A 29 6.10 12.43 1.78
CA GLY A 29 5.35 13.41 1.00
C GLY A 29 4.03 13.80 1.65
N LEU A 30 3.28 12.81 2.15
CA LEU A 30 1.97 13.02 2.76
C LEU A 30 2.03 13.60 4.17
N THR A 31 3.06 13.28 4.95
CA THR A 31 3.12 13.65 6.37
C THR A 31 4.07 14.80 6.63
N ILE A 32 5.33 14.72 6.19
CA ILE A 32 6.39 15.65 6.58
C ILE A 32 6.48 16.83 5.62
N ALA A 33 6.37 16.57 4.32
CA ALA A 33 6.53 17.59 3.29
C ALA A 33 5.23 18.35 2.95
N SER A 34 4.08 17.89 3.47
CA SER A 34 2.78 18.51 3.20
C SER A 34 2.44 19.61 4.21
N GLU A 35 1.92 20.74 3.74
CA GLU A 35 1.37 21.80 4.60
C GLU A 35 0.09 21.35 5.33
N THR A 36 -0.63 20.38 4.76
CA THR A 36 -1.80 19.73 5.37
C THR A 36 -1.54 18.23 5.49
N PRO A 37 -0.83 17.79 6.54
CA PRO A 37 -0.40 16.40 6.67
C PRO A 37 -1.56 15.39 6.66
N PHE A 38 -1.44 14.37 5.82
CA PHE A 38 -2.28 13.18 5.88
C PHE A 38 -1.50 12.06 6.57
N ILE A 39 -1.75 11.85 7.87
CA ILE A 39 -1.12 10.78 8.64
C ILE A 39 -2.04 9.56 8.61
N PRO A 40 -1.70 8.48 7.90
CA PRO A 40 -2.55 7.30 7.83
C PRO A 40 -2.65 6.63 9.21
N THR A 41 -3.82 6.09 9.53
CA THR A 41 -4.01 5.19 10.68
C THR A 41 -3.73 3.74 10.29
N GLU A 42 -3.86 3.41 9.01
CA GLU A 42 -3.57 2.09 8.46
C GLU A 42 -2.98 2.19 7.05
N ILE A 43 -2.14 1.23 6.71
CA ILE A 43 -1.53 1.12 5.39
C ILE A 43 -1.88 -0.25 4.82
N HIS A 44 -2.26 -0.29 3.55
CA HIS A 44 -2.39 -1.51 2.77
C HIS A 44 -1.43 -1.47 1.59
N LEU A 45 -0.71 -2.58 1.37
CA LEU A 45 0.27 -2.70 0.30
C LEU A 45 -0.10 -3.86 -0.60
N ILE A 46 -0.38 -3.61 -1.87
CA ILE A 46 -0.62 -4.66 -2.88
C ILE A 46 0.67 -4.94 -3.63
N SER A 47 1.04 -6.22 -3.75
CA SER A 47 2.24 -6.64 -4.48
C SER A 47 2.14 -8.07 -5.01
N THR A 48 3.10 -8.50 -5.83
CA THR A 48 3.28 -9.92 -6.17
C THR A 48 4.02 -10.64 -5.04
N LEU A 49 4.18 -11.96 -5.11
CA LEU A 49 4.80 -12.74 -4.04
C LEU A 49 6.25 -12.27 -3.76
N GLU A 50 7.05 -12.04 -4.82
CA GLU A 50 8.41 -11.52 -4.65
C GLU A 50 8.42 -10.11 -4.05
N GLY A 51 7.55 -9.21 -4.52
CA GLY A 51 7.48 -7.86 -3.98
C GLY A 51 6.97 -7.81 -2.53
N ALA A 52 6.04 -8.69 -2.16
CA ALA A 52 5.60 -8.88 -0.77
C ALA A 52 6.73 -9.39 0.13
N HIS A 53 7.54 -10.34 -0.36
CA HIS A 53 8.73 -10.80 0.36
C HIS A 53 9.73 -9.65 0.60
N ARG A 54 9.99 -8.81 -0.42
CA ARG A 54 10.81 -7.59 -0.27
C ARG A 54 10.22 -6.62 0.74
N ALA A 55 8.91 -6.36 0.66
CA ALA A 55 8.24 -5.47 1.60
C ALA A 55 8.39 -5.94 3.06
N ARG A 56 8.24 -7.24 3.33
CA ARG A 56 8.45 -7.79 4.69
C ARG A 56 9.89 -7.55 5.17
N LEU A 57 10.89 -7.86 4.35
CA LEU A 57 12.30 -7.69 4.70
C LEU A 57 12.71 -6.22 4.85
N ASP A 58 12.30 -5.38 3.91
CA ASP A 58 12.84 -4.02 3.78
C ASP A 58 12.02 -2.97 4.54
N LEU A 59 10.75 -3.24 4.82
CA LEU A 59 9.86 -2.31 5.55
C LEU A 59 9.56 -2.79 6.97
N LEU A 60 9.26 -4.07 7.16
CA LEU A 60 8.69 -4.60 8.41
C LEU A 60 9.67 -5.35 9.32
N HIS A 61 10.90 -5.65 8.85
CA HIS A 61 11.90 -6.31 9.68
C HIS A 61 12.15 -5.53 10.98
N SER A 62 12.17 -6.21 12.13
CA SER A 62 12.18 -5.57 13.45
C SER A 62 13.36 -4.62 13.66
N ASP A 63 14.53 -4.96 13.10
CA ASP A 63 15.78 -4.26 13.38
C ASP A 63 16.20 -3.29 12.27
N SER A 64 15.73 -3.53 11.05
CA SER A 64 16.21 -2.84 9.84
C SER A 64 15.10 -2.32 8.93
N GLY A 65 13.85 -2.61 9.25
CA GLY A 65 12.67 -2.22 8.48
C GLY A 65 12.56 -0.70 8.38
N LYS A 66 12.55 -0.19 7.14
CA LYS A 66 12.56 1.24 6.88
C LYS A 66 11.26 1.94 7.25
N PHE A 67 10.14 1.24 7.25
CA PHE A 67 8.89 1.79 7.78
C PHE A 67 8.98 2.02 9.29
N LEU A 68 9.49 1.04 10.05
CA LEU A 68 9.67 1.18 11.49
C LEU A 68 10.69 2.28 11.83
N ALA A 69 11.78 2.35 11.06
CA ALA A 69 12.78 3.42 11.18
C ALA A 69 12.17 4.79 10.90
N PHE A 70 11.38 4.93 9.82
CA PHE A 70 10.66 6.15 9.47
C PHE A 70 9.72 6.59 10.60
N CYS A 71 8.90 5.67 11.13
CA CYS A 71 7.99 5.97 12.23
C CYS A 71 8.73 6.47 13.48
N LYS A 72 9.88 5.87 13.80
CA LYS A 72 10.72 6.30 14.92
C LYS A 72 11.36 7.66 14.68
N GLU A 73 11.94 7.87 13.51
CA GLU A 73 12.66 9.11 13.15
C GLU A 73 11.76 10.33 13.19
N TYR A 74 10.57 10.23 12.58
CA TYR A 74 9.61 11.32 12.51
C TYR A 74 8.55 11.29 13.62
N GLN A 75 8.71 10.45 14.64
CA GLN A 75 7.81 10.33 15.79
C GLN A 75 6.34 10.15 15.37
N MET A 76 6.12 9.28 14.39
CA MET A 76 4.78 8.99 13.89
C MET A 76 3.91 8.38 14.99
N PRO A 77 2.61 8.71 15.04
CA PRO A 77 1.67 7.96 15.87
C PRO A 77 1.60 6.50 15.41
N THR A 78 0.89 5.66 16.15
CA THR A 78 0.68 4.26 15.74
C THR A 78 -0.04 4.20 14.39
N ILE A 79 0.62 3.59 13.42
CA ILE A 79 0.08 3.28 12.10
C ILE A 79 -0.02 1.76 11.99
N GLN A 80 -1.20 1.24 11.70
CA GLN A 80 -1.41 -0.19 11.51
C GLN A 80 -0.83 -0.62 10.16
N PHE A 81 0.35 -1.24 10.21
CA PHE A 81 0.97 -1.85 9.05
C PHE A 81 1.79 -3.06 9.48
N ASN A 82 1.29 -4.25 9.19
CA ASN A 82 1.95 -5.52 9.44
C ASN A 82 1.76 -6.46 8.24
N GLU A 83 2.25 -7.70 8.33
CA GLU A 83 2.21 -8.64 7.21
C GLU A 83 0.80 -8.93 6.67
N HIS A 84 -0.24 -8.87 7.51
CA HIS A 84 -1.63 -9.07 7.10
C HIS A 84 -2.15 -7.94 6.21
N ASN A 85 -1.49 -6.79 6.22
CA ASN A 85 -1.81 -5.66 5.36
C ASN A 85 -1.08 -5.72 4.00
N ILE A 86 -0.23 -6.73 3.78
CA ILE A 86 0.43 -6.97 2.50
C ILE A 86 -0.40 -7.96 1.70
N HIS A 87 -1.13 -7.43 0.72
CA HIS A 87 -2.00 -8.19 -0.17
C HIS A 87 -1.19 -8.75 -1.33
N VAL A 88 -1.07 -10.08 -1.38
CA VAL A 88 -0.35 -10.78 -2.45
C VAL A 88 -1.33 -11.07 -3.58
N ILE A 89 -1.06 -10.53 -4.77
CA ILE A 89 -1.88 -10.76 -5.96
C ILE A 89 -1.90 -12.26 -6.28
N ALA A 90 -3.09 -12.77 -6.55
CA ALA A 90 -3.32 -14.16 -6.95
C ALA A 90 -3.95 -14.23 -8.35
N ASP A 91 -3.78 -15.38 -9.01
CA ASP A 91 -4.54 -15.71 -10.22
C ASP A 91 -6.02 -16.00 -9.91
N HIS A 92 -6.83 -16.23 -10.94
CA HIS A 92 -8.25 -16.58 -10.80
C HIS A 92 -8.50 -17.93 -10.10
N HIS A 93 -7.47 -18.73 -9.88
CA HIS A 93 -7.53 -19.98 -9.11
C HIS A 93 -7.11 -19.78 -7.64
N GLY A 94 -6.76 -18.55 -7.25
CA GLY A 94 -6.31 -18.21 -5.90
C GLY A 94 -4.83 -18.54 -5.64
N ASN A 95 -4.04 -18.86 -6.66
CA ASN A 95 -2.61 -19.10 -6.49
C ASN A 95 -1.85 -17.76 -6.50
N PRO A 96 -1.00 -17.49 -5.49
CA PRO A 96 -0.15 -16.30 -5.49
C PRO A 96 0.72 -16.22 -6.73
N LEU A 97 0.81 -15.04 -7.34
CA LEU A 97 1.68 -14.79 -8.48
C LEU A 97 3.08 -14.40 -8.02
N ASP A 98 4.12 -15.11 -8.47
CA ASP A 98 5.51 -14.67 -8.31
C ASP A 98 5.72 -13.28 -8.92
N ASP A 99 5.20 -13.11 -10.13
CA ASP A 99 5.26 -11.90 -10.94
C ASP A 99 4.17 -11.92 -12.03
N ILE A 100 3.81 -10.75 -12.58
CA ILE A 100 2.81 -10.60 -13.64
C ILE A 100 3.52 -10.57 -14.99
N ARG A 101 3.39 -11.65 -15.79
CA ARG A 101 4.20 -11.87 -17.00
C ARG A 101 3.38 -12.02 -18.28
N ASN A 102 2.08 -12.31 -18.18
CA ASN A 102 1.22 -12.53 -19.34
C ASN A 102 -0.13 -11.81 -19.18
N PRO A 103 -0.96 -11.72 -20.25
CA PRO A 103 -2.23 -11.03 -20.22
C PRO A 103 -3.23 -11.57 -19.19
N GLU A 104 -3.35 -12.89 -19.06
CA GLU A 104 -4.25 -13.54 -18.10
C GLU A 104 -3.91 -13.18 -16.65
N GLN A 105 -2.62 -13.23 -16.29
CA GLN A 105 -2.13 -12.78 -14.98
C GLN A 105 -2.36 -11.29 -14.75
N ASN A 106 -2.30 -10.48 -15.81
CA ASN A 106 -2.55 -9.06 -15.72
C ASN A 106 -4.05 -8.75 -15.54
N GLU A 107 -4.94 -9.54 -16.13
CA GLU A 107 -6.39 -9.49 -15.88
C GLU A 107 -6.71 -9.92 -14.45
N ALA A 108 -6.13 -11.03 -13.96
CA ALA A 108 -6.27 -11.45 -12.57
C ALA A 108 -5.79 -10.37 -11.58
N ALA A 109 -4.67 -9.70 -11.89
CA ALA A 109 -4.17 -8.59 -11.10
C ALA A 109 -5.14 -7.40 -11.08
N ALA A 110 -5.82 -7.12 -12.20
CA ALA A 110 -6.82 -6.06 -12.28
C ALA A 110 -8.02 -6.38 -11.39
N ASP A 111 -8.57 -7.58 -11.48
CA ASP A 111 -9.69 -8.05 -10.65
C ASP A 111 -9.30 -8.00 -9.16
N PHE A 112 -8.11 -8.48 -8.82
CA PHE A 112 -7.61 -8.46 -7.45
C PHE A 112 -7.47 -7.03 -6.90
N ILE A 113 -6.81 -6.13 -7.64
CA ILE A 113 -6.59 -4.75 -7.19
C ILE A 113 -7.92 -4.01 -7.03
N THR A 114 -8.83 -4.15 -8.01
CA THR A 114 -10.14 -3.49 -7.98
C THR A 114 -11.01 -4.02 -6.85
N GLN A 115 -10.94 -5.32 -6.53
CA GLN A 115 -11.62 -5.89 -5.37
C GLN A 115 -11.12 -5.28 -4.05
N ILE A 116 -9.81 -5.16 -3.85
CA ILE A 116 -9.25 -4.52 -2.65
C ILE A 116 -9.67 -3.04 -2.55
N VAL A 117 -9.63 -2.30 -3.65
CA VAL A 117 -10.11 -0.90 -3.68
C VAL A 117 -11.59 -0.84 -3.31
N SER A 118 -12.42 -1.72 -3.89
CA SER A 118 -13.85 -1.81 -3.60
C SER A 118 -14.10 -2.07 -2.10
N GLU A 119 -13.40 -3.03 -1.51
CA GLU A 119 -13.52 -3.39 -0.09
C GLU A 119 -13.15 -2.23 0.84
N LEU A 120 -12.02 -1.56 0.58
CA LEU A 120 -11.55 -0.47 1.42
C LEU A 120 -12.44 0.77 1.30
N THR A 121 -13.04 1.01 0.14
CA THR A 121 -13.93 2.16 -0.13
C THR A 121 -15.35 1.99 0.40
N GLN A 122 -15.75 0.82 0.90
CA GLN A 122 -17.07 0.62 1.53
C GLN A 122 -17.24 1.38 2.86
N ASP A 123 -16.14 1.79 3.50
CA ASP A 123 -16.19 2.50 4.77
C ASP A 123 -16.39 4.00 4.55
N GLU A 124 -17.64 4.47 4.68
CA GLU A 124 -18.00 5.89 4.50
C GLU A 124 -17.37 6.82 5.56
N GLU A 125 -16.83 6.27 6.65
CA GLU A 125 -16.13 7.03 7.71
C GLU A 125 -14.59 6.96 7.56
N ALA A 126 -14.09 6.46 6.43
CA ALA A 126 -12.67 6.45 6.10
C ALA A 126 -12.32 7.42 4.97
N ALA A 127 -11.16 8.07 5.09
CA ALA A 127 -10.50 8.71 3.95
C ALA A 127 -9.40 7.81 3.41
N ILE A 128 -9.31 7.68 2.09
CA ILE A 128 -8.32 6.82 1.43
C ILE A 128 -7.43 7.66 0.52
N HIS A 129 -6.13 7.57 0.73
CA HIS A 129 -5.12 8.05 -0.21
C HIS A 129 -4.58 6.86 -0.98
N VAL A 130 -4.63 6.91 -2.31
CA VAL A 130 -4.18 5.84 -3.18
C VAL A 130 -2.89 6.28 -3.90
N SER A 131 -1.79 5.57 -3.66
CA SER A 131 -0.50 5.85 -4.29
C SER A 131 -0.26 4.95 -5.51
N ILE A 132 -0.15 5.58 -6.68
CA ILE A 132 0.13 4.93 -7.97
C ILE A 132 1.64 4.89 -8.31
N ALA A 133 2.50 5.27 -7.37
CA ALA A 133 3.91 5.50 -7.64
C ALA A 133 4.78 4.22 -7.75
N GLY A 134 4.25 3.04 -7.41
CA GLY A 134 4.98 1.79 -7.35
C GLY A 134 4.43 0.65 -8.23
N GLY A 135 5.11 -0.50 -8.20
CA GLY A 135 4.69 -1.70 -8.92
C GLY A 135 4.95 -1.66 -10.43
N ARG A 136 4.33 -2.61 -11.15
CA ARG A 136 4.27 -2.55 -12.61
C ARG A 136 3.34 -1.42 -13.04
N LYS A 137 3.61 -0.80 -14.19
CA LYS A 137 2.80 0.33 -14.73
C LYS A 137 1.29 0.01 -14.77
N THR A 138 0.93 -1.23 -15.08
CA THR A 138 -0.47 -1.68 -15.12
C THR A 138 -1.12 -1.72 -13.75
N MET A 139 -0.37 -2.01 -12.68
CA MET A 139 -0.91 -2.02 -11.31
C MET A 139 -1.35 -0.62 -10.87
N GLY A 140 -0.56 0.40 -11.17
CA GLY A 140 -0.93 1.80 -10.92
C GLY A 140 -2.18 2.22 -11.71
N TYR A 141 -2.30 1.77 -12.96
CA TYR A 141 -3.51 2.01 -13.78
C TYR A 141 -4.78 1.39 -13.18
N TYR A 142 -4.69 0.22 -12.54
CA TYR A 142 -5.84 -0.44 -11.92
C TYR A 142 -6.26 0.16 -10.58
N LEU A 143 -5.40 0.98 -9.96
CA LEU A 143 -5.72 1.68 -8.72
C LEU A 143 -6.56 2.94 -8.92
N GLY A 144 -6.49 3.59 -10.10
CA GLY A 144 -7.20 4.84 -10.37
C GLY A 144 -6.68 5.61 -11.58
#